data_AF-A0A1B7J9C0-F1
#
_entry.id   AF-A0A1B7J9C0-F1
#
_cell.length_a   1.000
_cell.length_b   1.000
_cell.length_c   1.000
_cell.angle_alpha   90.00
_cell.angle_beta   90.00
_cell.angle_gamma   90.00
#
_symmetry.space_group_name_H-M   'P 1'
#
loop_
_entity.id
_entity.type
_entity.pdbx_description
1 polymer ?
#
loop_
_entity_poly.entity_id
_entity_poly.type
_entity_poly.pdbx_seq_one_letter_code
_entity_poly.pdbx_strand_id
1 'polypeptide(L)'
;MQAAARGKFKLKATGEVFNESANCLENLFPACAPCNLLKTTYSLEMFRKQISLQVERARKSSMNFRTAERFGQISIVEKPIVFWFEQYSEKNGAIK
;
A
#
# COMPACT_ATOMS: atom_id res chain seq x y z
N MET A 1 27.60 22.31 10.52
CA MET A 1 26.75 23.46 10.91
C MET A 1 27.07 23.90 12.33
N GLN A 2 27.26 25.20 12.61
CA GLN A 2 27.61 25.73 13.95
C GLN A 2 26.59 25.35 15.05
N ALA A 3 25.33 25.08 14.68
CA ALA A 3 24.29 24.74 15.65
C ALA A 3 24.46 23.32 16.25
N ALA A 4 24.98 22.34 15.50
CA ALA A 4 25.26 20.99 16.01
C ALA A 4 26.44 20.98 17.01
N ALA A 5 27.48 21.79 16.75
CA ALA A 5 28.67 21.90 17.60
C ALA A 5 28.38 22.50 18.99
N ARG A 6 27.26 23.23 19.14
CA ARG A 6 26.84 23.86 20.41
C ARG A 6 26.09 22.91 21.36
N GLY A 7 25.86 21.65 20.98
CA GLY A 7 25.19 20.65 21.83
C GLY A 7 23.74 21.00 22.23
N LYS A 8 23.11 21.96 21.54
CA LYS A 8 21.77 22.48 21.88
C LYS A 8 20.62 21.59 21.40
N PHE A 9 20.88 20.66 20.50
CA PHE A 9 19.89 19.69 20.05
C PHE A 9 20.00 18.42 20.90
N LYS A 10 19.07 18.25 21.83
CA LYS A 10 18.88 16.98 22.55
C LYS A 10 17.67 16.28 21.97
N LEU A 11 17.83 15.02 21.54
CA LEU A 11 16.70 14.17 21.23
C LEU A 11 15.98 13.83 22.53
N LYS A 12 14.72 14.27 22.66
CA LYS A 12 13.85 13.92 23.77
C LYS A 12 12.71 13.06 23.21
N ALA A 13 12.66 11.79 23.59
CA ALA A 13 11.52 10.95 23.29
C ALA A 13 10.32 11.45 24.12
N THR A 14 9.31 12.02 23.46
CA THR A 14 8.09 12.51 24.11
C THR A 14 7.05 11.41 24.28
N GLY A 15 7.16 10.30 23.54
CA GLY A 15 6.14 9.25 23.49
C GLY A 15 4.92 9.62 22.65
N GLU A 16 4.88 10.85 22.13
CA GLU A 16 3.84 11.36 21.25
C GLU A 16 4.20 11.04 19.80
N VAL A 17 3.18 10.69 19.02
CA VAL A 17 3.32 10.44 17.58
C VAL A 17 2.95 11.70 16.80
N PHE A 18 3.60 11.92 15.65
CA PHE A 18 3.37 13.12 14.84
C PHE A 18 1.92 13.25 14.33
N ASN A 19 1.27 12.12 14.06
CA ASN A 19 -0.13 12.10 13.63
C ASN A 19 -0.87 11.02 14.40
N GLU A 20 -1.60 11.42 15.43
CA GLU A 20 -2.32 10.53 16.33
C GLU A 20 -3.43 9.75 15.62
N SER A 21 -4.14 10.37 14.67
CA SER A 21 -5.22 9.71 13.93
C SER A 21 -4.73 8.69 12.91
N ALA A 22 -3.52 8.87 12.37
CA ALA A 22 -2.93 7.93 11.41
C ALA A 22 -2.07 6.85 12.08
N ASN A 23 -1.40 7.17 13.19
CA ASN A 23 -0.49 6.27 13.90
C ASN A 23 -1.16 5.64 15.13
N CYS A 24 -2.42 5.25 14.99
CA CYS A 24 -3.16 4.49 16.00
C CYS A 24 -3.22 3.00 15.62
N LEU A 25 -3.25 2.11 16.63
CA LEU A 25 -3.29 0.66 16.42
C LEU A 25 -4.47 0.22 15.54
N GLU A 26 -5.59 0.95 15.61
CA GLU A 26 -6.80 0.73 14.81
C GLU A 26 -6.58 0.93 13.30
N ASN A 27 -5.62 1.78 12.91
CA ASN A 27 -5.28 2.04 11.51
C ASN A 27 -4.03 1.27 11.05
N LEU A 28 -3.31 0.60 11.96
CA LEU A 28 -2.14 -0.20 11.63
C LEU A 28 -2.58 -1.61 11.17
N PHE A 29 -2.62 -1.80 9.85
CA PHE A 29 -2.86 -3.11 9.24
C PHE A 29 -1.59 -3.70 8.64
N PRO A 30 -1.43 -5.04 8.67
CA PRO A 30 -0.30 -5.69 8.01
C PRO A 30 -0.37 -5.48 6.50
N ALA A 31 0.72 -5.01 5.92
CA ALA A 31 0.86 -4.80 4.48
C ALA A 31 2.22 -5.28 3.99
N CYS A 32 2.26 -5.77 2.76
CA CYS A 32 3.53 -6.08 2.10
C CYS A 32 4.31 -4.79 1.82
N ALA A 33 5.65 -4.81 1.86
CA ALA A 33 6.47 -3.61 1.63
C ALA A 33 6.11 -2.85 0.32
N PRO A 34 5.99 -3.49 -0.87
CA PRO A 34 5.60 -2.78 -2.08
C PRO A 34 4.14 -2.30 -2.04
N CYS A 35 3.24 -3.03 -1.35
CA CYS A 35 1.85 -2.62 -1.15
C CYS A 35 1.78 -1.32 -0.34
N ASN A 36 2.54 -1.25 0.76
CA ASN A 36 2.58 -0.09 1.63
C ASN A 36 3.18 1.14 0.93
N LEU A 37 4.25 0.94 0.15
CA LEU A 37 4.84 2.00 -0.66
C LEU A 37 3.87 2.51 -1.73
N LEU A 38 3.13 1.62 -2.40
CA LEU A 38 2.14 2.01 -3.40
C LEU A 38 0.92 2.71 -2.77
N LYS A 39 0.49 2.28 -1.59
CA LYS A 39 -0.69 2.84 -0.91
C LYS A 39 -0.54 4.34 -0.65
N THR A 40 0.66 4.80 -0.28
CA THR A 40 0.92 6.22 0.03
C THR A 40 -0.17 6.81 0.94
N THR A 41 -0.86 7.86 0.49
CA THR A 41 -1.96 8.54 1.19
C THR A 41 -3.34 8.14 0.66
N TYR A 42 -3.44 7.11 -0.18
CA TYR A 42 -4.71 6.69 -0.77
C TYR A 42 -5.69 6.14 0.28
N SER A 43 -6.97 6.48 0.08
CA SER A 43 -8.10 5.79 0.69
C SER A 43 -8.21 4.36 0.16
N LEU A 44 -8.94 3.49 0.86
CA LEU A 44 -9.09 2.08 0.47
C LEU A 44 -9.70 1.93 -0.93
N GLU A 45 -10.77 2.68 -1.24
CA GLU A 45 -11.41 2.66 -2.56
C GLU A 45 -10.48 3.16 -3.66
N MET A 46 -9.76 4.26 -3.40
CA MET A 46 -8.81 4.78 -4.37
C MET A 46 -7.68 3.78 -4.59
N PHE A 47 -7.17 3.15 -3.53
CA PHE A 47 -6.12 2.15 -3.62
C PHE A 47 -6.57 0.93 -4.42
N ARG A 48 -7.81 0.46 -4.21
CA ARG A 48 -8.43 -0.61 -5.01
C ARG A 48 -8.45 -0.25 -6.50
N LYS A 49 -8.86 0.97 -6.84
CA LYS A 49 -8.81 1.48 -8.22
C LYS A 49 -7.39 1.59 -8.77
N GLN A 50 -6.40 1.99 -7.96
CA GLN A 50 -5.01 2.07 -8.42
C GLN A 50 -4.44 0.69 -8.75
N ILE A 51 -4.78 -0.34 -7.98
CA ILE A 51 -4.36 -1.72 -8.23
C ILE A 51 -5.01 -2.25 -9.52
N SER A 52 -6.30 -1.98 -9.77
CA SER A 52 -6.97 -2.47 -10.98
C SER A 52 -6.35 -1.92 -12.26
N LEU A 53 -5.85 -0.68 -12.22
CA LEU A 53 -5.19 -0.04 -13.36
C LEU A 53 -3.76 -0.56 -13.62
N GLN A 54 -3.18 -1.40 -12.74
CA GLN A 54 -1.81 -1.86 -12.91
C GLN A 54 -1.62 -2.71 -14.17
N VAL A 55 -2.61 -3.52 -14.53
CA VAL A 55 -2.57 -4.36 -15.74
C VAL A 55 -2.52 -3.48 -16.99
N GLU A 56 -3.37 -2.47 -17.06
CA GLU A 56 -3.40 -1.52 -18.18
C GLU A 56 -2.08 -0.75 -18.28
N ARG A 57 -1.55 -0.29 -17.13
CA ARG A 57 -0.25 0.40 -17.06
C ARG A 57 0.89 -0.49 -17.55
N ALA A 58 0.92 -1.76 -17.13
CA ALA A 58 1.93 -2.73 -17.56
C ALA A 58 1.86 -3.00 -19.07
N ARG A 59 0.64 -3.14 -19.62
CA ARG A 59 0.42 -3.30 -21.06
C ARG A 59 0.90 -2.07 -21.85
N LYS A 60 0.65 -0.86 -21.34
CA LYS A 60 1.07 0.39 -22.00
C LYS A 60 2.57 0.61 -21.95
N SER A 61 3.23 0.26 -20.83
CA SER A 61 4.65 0.56 -20.62
C SER A 61 5.60 -0.50 -21.19
N SER A 62 5.20 -1.77 -21.22
CA SER A 62 6.11 -2.88 -21.54
C SER A 62 5.80 -3.52 -22.89
N MET A 63 6.75 -3.46 -23.82
CA MET A 63 6.69 -4.22 -25.07
C MET A 63 6.67 -5.73 -24.79
N ASN A 64 7.42 -6.19 -23.79
CA ASN A 64 7.48 -7.61 -23.43
C ASN A 64 6.11 -8.13 -22.99
N PHE A 65 5.36 -7.33 -22.22
CA PHE A 65 4.02 -7.70 -21.80
C PHE A 65 3.08 -7.87 -23.01
N ARG A 66 3.10 -6.93 -23.95
CA ARG A 66 2.30 -6.98 -25.18
C ARG A 66 2.67 -8.16 -26.08
N THR A 67 3.96 -8.45 -26.19
CA THR A 67 4.46 -9.59 -26.98
C THR A 67 4.04 -10.91 -26.34
N ALA A 68 4.22 -11.08 -25.03
CA ALA A 68 3.81 -12.28 -24.31
C ALA A 68 2.30 -12.50 -24.38
N GLU A 69 1.50 -11.43 -24.28
CA GLU A 69 0.05 -11.48 -24.49
C GLU A 69 -0.32 -11.90 -25.92
N ARG A 70 0.34 -11.34 -26.94
CA ARG A 70 0.10 -11.70 -28.36
C ARG A 70 0.36 -13.19 -28.64
N PHE A 71 1.39 -13.76 -28.03
CA PHE A 71 1.72 -15.18 -28.16
C PHE A 71 0.95 -16.08 -27.17
N GLY A 72 0.02 -15.52 -26.39
CA GLY A 72 -0.80 -16.28 -25.44
C GLY A 72 -0.04 -16.81 -24.23
N GLN A 73 1.16 -16.31 -23.93
CA GLN A 73 1.93 -16.68 -22.74
C GLN A 73 1.37 -16.06 -21.46
N ILE A 74 0.63 -14.95 -21.59
CA ILE A 74 -0.03 -14.26 -20.48
C ILE A 74 -1.51 -14.09 -20.84
N SER A 75 -2.40 -14.36 -19.88
CA SER A 75 -3.82 -14.04 -19.97
C SER A 75 -4.21 -13.04 -18.89
N ILE A 76 -5.02 -12.05 -19.26
CA ILE A 76 -5.57 -11.09 -18.31
C ILE A 76 -6.83 -11.70 -17.71
N VAL A 77 -6.87 -11.76 -16.39
CA VAL A 77 -8.06 -12.18 -15.63
C VAL A 77 -8.50 -11.02 -14.77
N GLU A 78 -9.68 -10.50 -15.05
CA GLU A 78 -10.33 -9.51 -14.19
C GLU A 78 -10.84 -10.21 -12.94
N LYS A 79 -10.25 -9.88 -11.79
CA LYS A 79 -10.68 -10.36 -10.48
C LYS A 79 -10.97 -9.18 -9.58
N PRO A 80 -12.01 -9.25 -8.73
CA PRO A 80 -12.20 -8.25 -7.70
C PRO A 80 -10.99 -8.25 -6.78
N ILE A 81 -10.54 -7.05 -6.42
CA ILE A 81 -9.42 -6.87 -5.49
C ILE A 81 -9.99 -6.93 -4.08
N VAL A 82 -9.62 -8.00 -3.37
CA VAL A 82 -10.00 -8.24 -1.99
C VAL A 82 -8.77 -8.05 -1.11
N PHE A 83 -8.89 -7.23 -0.07
CA PHE A 83 -7.79 -7.01 0.87
C PHE A 83 -7.72 -8.12 1.92
N TRP A 84 -6.54 -8.32 2.48
CA TRP A 84 -6.31 -9.36 3.49
C TRP A 84 -7.22 -9.20 4.72
N PHE A 85 -7.42 -7.97 5.20
CA PHE A 85 -8.25 -7.73 6.38
C PHE A 85 -9.74 -8.01 6.12
N GLU A 86 -10.22 -7.86 4.89
CA GLU A 86 -11.61 -8.21 4.50
C GLU A 86 -11.79 -9.72 4.61
N GLN A 87 -10.85 -10.50 4.07
CA GLN A 87 -10.87 -11.97 4.16
C GLN A 87 -10.71 -12.47 5.60
N TYR A 88 -9.90 -11.78 6.41
CA TYR A 88 -9.67 -12.16 7.80
C TYR A 88 -10.93 -11.95 8.65
N SER A 89 -11.66 -10.85 8.44
CA SER A 89 -12.93 -10.57 9.13
C SER A 89 -14.01 -11.60 8.78
N GLU A 90 -14.10 -12.00 7.51
CA GLU A 90 -15.02 -13.06 7.06
C GLU A 90 -14.71 -14.42 7.70
N LYS A 91 -13.43 -14.82 7.76
CA LYS A 91 -13.03 -16.12 8.32
C LYS A 91 -13.21 -16.24 9.83
N ASN A 92 -13.10 -15.14 10.57
CA ASN A 92 -13.25 -15.15 12.03
C ASN A 92 -14.68 -14.82 12.50
N GLY A 93 -15.65 -14.72 11.59
CA GLY A 93 -17.04 -14.44 11.95
C GLY A 93 -17.28 -13.07 12.60
N ALA A 94 -16.35 -12.13 12.40
CA ALA A 94 -16.44 -10.77 12.97
C ALA A 94 -17.39 -9.86 12.18
N ILE A 95 -18.06 -10.39 11.16
CA ILE A 95 -19.17 -9.75 10.45
C ILE A 95 -20.46 -10.49 10.85
N LYS A 96 -21.12 -9.98 11.88
CA LYS A 96 -22.57 -10.03 12.04
C LYS A 96 -23.07 -8.59 12.12
#